data_AF-A0A4V3P526-F1
#
_entry.id   AF-A0A4V3P526-F1
#
_cell.length_a   1.000
_cell.length_b   1.000
_cell.length_c   1.000
_cell.angle_alpha   90.00
_cell.angle_beta   90.00
_cell.angle_gamma   90.00
#
_symmetry.space_group_name_H-M   'P 1'
#
loop_
_entity.id
_entity.type
_entity.pdbx_description
1 polymer ?
#
loop_
_entity_poly.entity_id
_entity_poly.type
_entity_poly.pdbx_seq_one_letter_code
_entity_poly.pdbx_strand_id
1 'polypeptide(L)'
;MGHIAGYQSDITNGDGNTEEILFILPEHIHPGIFYTPGRNVYTSINKNLIVCKDIRLKKTSGPGEFSNWLLNLPKPLYQAGLSSPGTLLSLQGESFFYSMDLEGRVTIQGALIDPNDEIIFNINPYLAELPLQFSSSPNIS
;
A
#
# COMPACT_ATOMS: atom_id res chain seq x y z
N MET A 1 37.95 18.38 34.51
CA MET A 1 36.50 18.50 34.79
C MET A 1 35.76 18.21 33.51
N GLY A 2 35.26 16.98 33.35
CA GLY A 2 34.47 16.58 32.18
C GLY A 2 32.99 16.59 32.55
N HIS A 3 32.17 17.33 31.79
CA HIS A 3 30.72 17.17 31.80
C HIS A 3 30.35 16.35 30.57
N ILE A 4 29.92 15.12 30.79
CA ILE A 4 29.22 14.31 29.78
C ILE A 4 27.75 14.75 29.86
N ALA A 5 27.26 15.44 28.84
CA ALA A 5 25.84 15.70 28.69
C ALA A 5 25.17 14.39 28.26
N GLY A 6 24.67 13.63 29.23
CA GLY A 6 23.82 12.47 28.95
C GLY A 6 22.50 12.96 28.37
N TYR A 7 22.14 12.48 27.18
CA TYR A 7 20.76 12.50 26.72
C TYR A 7 19.96 11.58 27.66
N GLN A 8 19.13 12.16 28.52
CA GLN A 8 18.11 11.43 29.25
C GLN A 8 16.80 11.61 28.47
N SER A 9 16.40 10.59 27.71
CA SER A 9 15.01 10.49 27.27
C SER A 9 14.20 10.12 28.51
N ASP A 10 13.38 11.04 29.00
CA ASP A 10 12.37 10.69 30.00
C ASP A 10 11.53 9.54 29.43
N ILE A 11 11.59 8.38 30.09
CA ILE A 11 10.70 7.26 29.81
C ILE A 11 9.35 7.68 30.39
N THR A 12 8.59 8.46 29.63
CA THR A 12 7.16 8.54 29.87
C THR A 12 6.58 7.17 29.53
N ASN A 13 5.89 6.56 30.49
CA ASN A 13 5.01 5.42 30.24
C ASN A 13 3.86 5.90 29.33
N GLY A 14 4.15 6.08 28.04
CA GLY A 14 3.14 6.24 27.01
C GLY A 14 2.75 4.86 26.53
N ASP A 15 1.45 4.60 26.37
CA ASP A 15 0.98 3.46 25.59
C ASP A 15 1.79 3.41 24.29
N GLY A 16 2.62 2.38 24.15
CA GLY A 16 3.54 2.25 23.02
C GLY A 16 2.78 2.30 21.69
N ASN A 17 3.50 2.53 20.60
CA ASN A 17 2.88 2.46 19.28
C ASN A 17 2.16 1.11 19.10
N THR A 18 0.85 1.14 18.84
CA THR A 18 0.08 -0.08 18.61
C THR A 18 0.17 -0.45 17.14
N GLU A 19 0.56 -1.68 16.85
CA GLU A 19 0.66 -2.21 15.49
C GLU A 19 -0.39 -3.30 15.27
N GLU A 20 -1.12 -3.21 14.17
CA GLU A 20 -2.10 -4.21 13.76
C GLU A 20 -1.88 -4.60 12.30
N ILE A 21 -1.82 -5.90 12.02
CA ILE A 21 -1.74 -6.43 10.66
C ILE A 21 -3.16 -6.71 10.17
N LEU A 22 -3.52 -6.09 9.04
CA LEU A 22 -4.83 -6.17 8.42
C LEU A 22 -4.72 -6.77 7.02
N PHE A 23 -5.79 -7.44 6.60
CA PHE A 23 -5.86 -8.06 5.27
C PHE A 23 -6.53 -7.13 4.26
N ILE A 24 -6.00 -7.14 3.04
CA ILE A 24 -6.72 -6.65 1.87
C ILE A 24 -7.67 -7.77 1.44
N LEU A 25 -8.96 -7.52 1.61
CA LEU A 25 -9.99 -8.49 1.27
C LEU A 25 -10.15 -8.62 -0.25
N PRO A 26 -10.61 -9.78 -0.77
CA PRO A 26 -10.77 -10.00 -2.21
C PRO A 26 -11.62 -8.94 -2.91
N GLU A 27 -12.67 -8.43 -2.25
CA GLU A 27 -13.54 -7.36 -2.74
C GLU A 27 -12.84 -6.00 -2.90
N HIS A 28 -11.65 -5.83 -2.33
CA HIS A 28 -10.82 -4.64 -2.48
C HIS A 28 -9.80 -4.79 -3.62
N ILE A 29 -9.78 -5.92 -4.31
CA ILE A 29 -8.84 -6.23 -5.38
C ILE A 29 -9.62 -6.39 -6.68
N HIS A 30 -9.10 -5.82 -7.77
CA HIS A 30 -9.75 -5.93 -9.07
C HIS A 30 -9.81 -7.40 -9.51
N PRO A 31 -10.95 -7.92 -10.03
CA PRO A 31 -11.11 -9.34 -10.36
C PRO A 31 -10.10 -9.91 -11.37
N GLY A 32 -9.54 -9.04 -12.21
CA GLY A 32 -8.45 -9.37 -13.14
C GLY A 32 -7.07 -9.53 -12.49
N ILE A 33 -6.98 -9.53 -11.17
CA ILE A 33 -5.75 -9.56 -10.39
C ILE A 33 -5.76 -10.76 -9.43
N PHE A 34 -4.68 -11.53 -9.46
CA PHE A 34 -4.36 -12.54 -8.47
C PHE A 34 -3.44 -11.93 -7.41
N TYR A 35 -3.62 -12.29 -6.14
CA TYR A 35 -2.73 -11.91 -5.05
C TYR A 35 -2.04 -13.14 -4.48
N THR A 36 -0.76 -12.99 -4.11
CA THR A 36 -0.01 -14.08 -3.48
C THR A 36 -0.55 -14.30 -2.06
N PRO A 37 -0.96 -15.53 -1.69
CA PRO A 37 -1.48 -15.80 -0.35
C PRO A 37 -0.51 -15.39 0.76
N GLY A 38 -1.03 -14.72 1.79
CA GLY A 38 -0.22 -14.23 2.92
C GLY A 38 0.60 -12.98 2.63
N ARG A 39 0.52 -12.43 1.41
CA ARG A 39 1.15 -11.16 1.03
C ARG A 39 0.14 -10.03 0.81
N ASN A 40 -1.16 -10.31 0.84
CA ASN A 40 -2.23 -9.30 0.74
C ASN A 40 -2.52 -8.63 2.09
N VAL A 41 -1.48 -8.11 2.76
CA VAL A 41 -1.59 -7.49 4.08
C VAL A 41 -1.02 -6.08 4.09
N TYR A 42 -1.54 -5.25 4.99
CA TYR A 42 -0.98 -3.95 5.34
C TYR A 42 -0.97 -3.79 6.86
N THR A 43 -0.13 -2.90 7.35
CA THR A 43 0.00 -2.62 8.78
C THR A 43 -0.65 -1.28 9.11
N SER A 44 -1.44 -1.25 10.18
CA SER A 44 -1.94 -0.03 10.80
C SER A 44 -1.14 0.24 12.06
N ILE A 45 -0.48 1.39 12.11
CA ILE A 45 0.25 1.88 13.28
C ILE A 45 -0.58 3.01 13.90
N ASN A 46 -0.79 2.94 15.21
CA ASN A 46 -1.60 3.90 15.96
C ASN A 46 -2.98 4.14 15.33
N LYS A 47 -3.57 3.08 14.77
CA LYS A 47 -4.88 3.00 14.12
C LYS A 47 -5.03 3.69 12.76
N ASN A 48 -4.18 4.64 12.39
CA ASN A 48 -4.37 5.40 11.14
C ASN A 48 -3.12 5.61 10.27
N LEU A 49 -1.91 5.26 10.73
CA LEU A 49 -0.74 5.25 9.86
C LEU A 49 -0.71 3.93 9.11
N ILE A 50 -0.97 3.98 7.81
CA ILE A 50 -1.01 2.82 6.94
C ILE A 50 0.36 2.58 6.31
N VAL A 51 0.86 1.36 6.47
CA VAL A 51 2.12 0.90 5.87
C VAL A 51 1.83 -0.33 5.00
N CYS A 52 2.03 -0.18 3.70
CA CYS A 52 1.85 -1.24 2.72
C CYS A 52 3.22 -1.68 2.19
N LYS A 53 3.63 -2.91 2.50
CA LYS A 53 4.94 -3.45 2.09
C LYS A 53 4.80 -4.88 1.59
N ASP A 54 5.49 -5.17 0.49
CA ASP A 54 5.57 -6.49 -0.14
C ASP A 54 4.19 -7.13 -0.42
N ILE A 55 3.22 -6.30 -0.82
CA ILE A 55 1.97 -6.81 -1.39
C ILE A 55 2.27 -7.28 -2.81
N ARG A 56 1.89 -8.51 -3.14
CA ARG A 56 2.23 -9.13 -4.42
C ARG A 56 1.00 -9.40 -5.25
N LEU A 57 0.92 -8.71 -6.37
CA LEU A 57 -0.19 -8.83 -7.31
C LEU A 57 0.31 -9.24 -8.69
N LYS A 58 -0.51 -10.04 -9.37
CA LYS A 58 -0.25 -10.60 -10.69
C LYS A 58 -1.50 -10.45 -11.56
N LYS A 59 -1.33 -10.20 -12.85
CA LYS A 59 -2.46 -10.13 -13.80
C LYS A 59 -2.97 -11.53 -14.15
N THR A 60 -4.27 -11.75 -14.13
CA THR A 60 -4.85 -13.07 -14.46
C THR A 60 -4.91 -13.33 -15.97
N SER A 61 -4.90 -12.28 -16.78
CA SER A 61 -5.00 -12.37 -18.25
C SER A 61 -3.67 -12.59 -18.97
N GLY A 62 -2.57 -12.84 -18.25
CA GLY A 62 -1.22 -12.91 -18.83
C GLY A 62 -0.57 -11.53 -19.04
N PRO A 63 0.38 -11.40 -19.99
CA PRO A 63 1.16 -10.18 -20.19
C PRO A 63 0.30 -8.97 -20.63
N GLY A 64 0.89 -7.79 -20.54
CA GLY A 64 0.33 -6.55 -21.05
C GLY A 64 0.11 -5.48 -19.98
N GLU A 65 -0.51 -4.38 -20.41
CA GLU A 65 -0.70 -3.18 -19.59
C GLU A 65 -1.72 -3.37 -18.48
N PHE A 66 -1.51 -2.70 -17.35
CA PHE A 66 -2.58 -2.46 -16.39
C PHE A 66 -3.39 -1.26 -16.86
N SER A 67 -4.66 -1.49 -17.12
CA SER A 67 -5.63 -0.44 -17.40
C SER A 67 -6.58 -0.37 -16.21
N ASN A 68 -6.65 0.79 -15.57
CA ASN A 68 -7.55 1.14 -14.45
C ASN A 68 -7.08 0.80 -13.03
N TRP A 69 -8.00 1.07 -12.12
CA TRP A 69 -7.98 0.89 -10.68
C TRP A 69 -7.91 -0.60 -10.30
N LEU A 70 -6.90 -0.95 -9.51
CA LEU A 70 -6.54 -2.33 -9.22
C LEU A 70 -6.79 -2.74 -7.77
N LEU A 71 -6.69 -1.80 -6.85
CA LEU A 71 -6.65 -2.07 -5.42
C LEU A 71 -7.32 -0.93 -4.64
N ASN A 72 -8.05 -1.28 -3.58
CA ASN A 72 -8.49 -0.37 -2.54
C ASN A 72 -7.64 -0.51 -1.30
N LEU A 73 -7.15 0.62 -0.84
CA LEU A 73 -6.54 0.78 0.48
C LEU A 73 -7.41 1.72 1.32
N PRO A 74 -7.18 1.82 2.64
CA PRO A 74 -7.92 2.76 3.48
C PRO A 74 -7.88 4.18 2.93
N LYS A 75 -9.02 4.89 2.95
CA LYS A 75 -9.13 6.26 2.44
C LYS A 75 -8.10 7.17 3.12
N PRO A 76 -7.25 7.87 2.36
CA PRO A 76 -6.28 8.80 2.92
C PRO A 76 -6.96 9.99 3.61
N LEU A 77 -6.37 10.45 4.72
CA LEU A 77 -6.85 11.60 5.50
C LEU A 77 -6.66 12.94 4.77
N TYR A 78 -5.62 13.06 3.93
CA TYR A 78 -5.31 14.29 3.20
C TYR A 78 -4.57 14.00 1.88
N GLN A 79 -4.66 14.96 0.96
CA GLN A 79 -4.15 14.81 -0.41
C GLN A 79 -2.62 15.00 -0.55
N ALA A 80 -2.01 15.70 0.40
CA ALA A 80 -0.58 16.05 0.34
C ALA A 80 0.30 14.79 0.35
N GLY A 81 1.01 14.55 -0.74
CA GLY A 81 1.89 13.38 -0.92
C GLY A 81 1.30 12.22 -1.72
N LEU A 82 -0.01 12.24 -2.03
CA LEU A 82 -0.67 11.25 -2.89
C LEU A 82 -0.61 11.60 -4.38
N SER A 83 -0.43 12.88 -4.69
CA SER A 83 -0.51 13.44 -6.04
C SER A 83 0.75 13.21 -6.89
N SER A 84 1.84 12.71 -6.30
CA SER A 84 3.00 12.26 -7.07
C SER A 84 2.93 10.75 -7.24
N PRO A 85 3.03 10.23 -8.47
CA PRO A 85 3.11 8.79 -8.66
C PRO A 85 4.35 8.25 -7.95
N GLY A 86 4.18 7.15 -7.21
CA GLY A 86 5.30 6.40 -6.65
C GLY A 86 5.77 5.33 -7.62
N THR A 87 6.96 4.79 -7.38
CA THR A 87 7.55 3.75 -8.22
C THR A 87 7.42 2.39 -7.54
N LEU A 88 6.96 1.39 -8.29
CA LEU A 88 6.98 -0.02 -7.91
C LEU A 88 7.97 -0.77 -8.80
N LEU A 89 8.40 -1.93 -8.32
CA LEU A 89 9.17 -2.89 -9.10
C LEU A 89 8.41 -4.21 -9.15
N SER A 90 8.55 -4.93 -10.25
CA SER A 90 8.21 -6.34 -10.27
C SER A 90 9.32 -7.21 -9.69
N LEU A 91 9.05 -8.50 -9.50
CA LEU A 91 10.07 -9.48 -9.10
C LEU A 91 11.20 -9.59 -10.13
N GLN A 92 10.91 -9.35 -11.41
CA GLN A 92 11.91 -9.36 -12.48
C GLN A 92 12.62 -8.01 -12.68
N GLY A 93 12.25 -6.98 -11.91
CA GLY A 93 12.89 -5.66 -11.93
C GLY A 93 12.27 -4.66 -12.91
N GLU A 94 11.13 -4.98 -13.51
CA GLU A 94 10.39 -4.05 -14.36
C GLU A 94 9.79 -2.91 -13.52
N SER A 95 9.85 -1.68 -14.03
CA SER A 95 9.38 -0.49 -13.31
C SER A 95 7.92 -0.19 -13.63
N PHE A 96 7.16 0.10 -12.58
CA PHE A 96 5.77 0.54 -12.67
C PHE A 96 5.58 1.85 -11.90
N PHE A 97 4.59 2.62 -12.28
CA PHE A 97 4.19 3.82 -11.55
C PHE A 97 2.81 3.62 -10.97
N TYR A 98 2.64 3.91 -9.69
CA TYR A 98 1.33 3.87 -9.05
C TYR A 98 0.87 5.27 -8.67
N SER A 99 -0.43 5.48 -8.64
CA SER A 99 -1.03 6.65 -7.99
C SER A 99 -2.19 6.20 -7.10
N MET A 100 -2.53 7.02 -6.11
CA MET A 100 -3.64 6.79 -5.20
C MET A 100 -4.48 8.06 -5.11
N ASP A 101 -5.80 7.92 -5.19
CA ASP A 101 -6.71 9.04 -4.97
C ASP A 101 -7.27 9.07 -3.53
N LEU A 102 -8.09 10.09 -3.24
CA LEU A 102 -8.69 10.28 -1.91
C LEU A 102 -9.71 9.21 -1.53
N GLU A 103 -10.18 8.42 -2.50
CA GLU A 103 -11.04 7.27 -2.22
C GLU A 103 -10.23 6.02 -1.87
N GLY A 104 -8.89 6.11 -1.83
CA GLY A 104 -7.99 4.99 -1.56
C GLY A 104 -7.81 4.08 -2.78
N ARG A 105 -8.19 4.53 -3.97
CA ARG A 105 -8.13 3.74 -5.20
C ARG A 105 -6.73 3.83 -5.79
N VAL A 106 -6.06 2.69 -5.87
CA VAL A 106 -4.72 2.58 -6.45
C VAL A 106 -4.82 2.20 -7.92
N THR A 107 -4.19 3.01 -8.77
CA THR A 107 -4.01 2.73 -10.21
C THR A 107 -2.53 2.48 -10.47
N ILE A 108 -2.24 1.67 -11.49
CA ILE A 108 -0.87 1.43 -11.96
C ILE A 108 -0.76 1.72 -13.44
N GLN A 109 0.39 2.26 -13.83
CA GLN A 109 0.85 2.43 -15.19
C GLN A 109 2.10 1.60 -15.40
N GLY A 110 2.10 0.81 -16.47
CA GLY A 110 3.18 -0.11 -16.83
C GLY A 110 2.62 -1.41 -17.43
N ALA A 111 3.51 -2.26 -17.93
CA ALA A 111 3.14 -3.52 -18.58
C ALA A 111 3.96 -4.68 -18.04
N LEU A 112 3.32 -5.84 -17.83
CA LEU A 112 4.04 -7.09 -17.59
C LEU A 112 4.45 -7.70 -18.92
N ILE A 113 5.71 -8.13 -19.01
CA ILE A 113 6.24 -8.85 -20.17
C ILE A 113 6.07 -10.37 -19.96
N ASP A 114 6.42 -10.86 -18.77
CA ASP A 114 6.26 -12.26 -18.39
C ASP A 114 4.90 -12.48 -17.71
N PRO A 115 4.09 -13.46 -18.15
CA PRO A 115 2.83 -13.80 -17.49
C PRO A 115 2.97 -14.28 -16.05
N ASN A 116 4.17 -14.61 -15.57
CA ASN A 116 4.45 -15.10 -14.22
C ASN A 116 5.09 -14.08 -13.30
N ASP A 117 5.38 -12.89 -13.80
CA ASP A 117 5.94 -11.83 -12.98
C ASP A 117 4.88 -11.25 -12.01
N GLU A 118 5.34 -10.77 -10.86
CA GLU A 118 4.51 -10.20 -9.80
C GLU A 118 4.98 -8.78 -9.51
N ILE A 119 4.05 -7.83 -9.41
CA ILE A 119 4.36 -6.48 -8.95
C ILE A 119 4.46 -6.50 -7.43
N ILE A 120 5.52 -5.88 -6.91
CA ILE A 120 5.74 -5.65 -5.48
C ILE A 120 5.22 -4.26 -5.11
N PHE A 121 4.05 -4.21 -4.49
CA PHE A 121 3.40 -3.00 -4.01
C PHE A 121 4.01 -2.55 -2.69
N ASN A 122 4.92 -1.60 -2.80
CA ASN A 122 5.49 -0.85 -1.69
C ASN A 122 4.97 0.58 -1.72
N ILE A 123 3.70 0.76 -1.36
CA ILE A 123 3.07 2.07 -1.34
C ILE A 123 3.68 2.90 -0.21
N ASN A 124 3.96 4.17 -0.48
CA ASN A 124 4.42 5.13 0.52
C ASN A 124 3.45 5.14 1.72
N PRO A 125 3.97 5.12 2.96
CA PRO A 125 3.12 5.25 4.13
C PRO A 125 2.29 6.53 4.10
N TYR A 126 1.07 6.46 4.60
CA TYR A 126 0.17 7.60 4.64
C TYR A 126 -0.78 7.52 5.83
N LEU A 127 -1.37 8.66 6.20
CA LEU A 127 -2.40 8.72 7.23
C LEU A 127 -3.77 8.47 6.58
N ALA A 128 -4.55 7.56 7.14
CA ALA A 128 -5.91 7.24 6.73
C ALA A 128 -6.97 7.91 7.62
N GLU A 129 -8.19 8.01 7.10
CA GLU A 129 -9.36 8.43 7.86
C GLU A 129 -9.68 7.44 9.00
N LEU A 130 -10.29 7.94 10.08
CA LEU A 130 -10.78 7.14 11.19
C LEU A 130 -12.32 7.25 11.32
N PRO A 131 -13.05 6.13 11.51
CA PRO A 131 -12.56 4.75 11.38
C PRO A 131 -12.06 4.47 9.96
N LEU A 132 -11.24 3.43 9.76
CA LEU A 132 -10.74 3.08 8.44
C LEU A 132 -11.91 2.86 7.48
N GLN A 133 -11.93 3.63 6.39
CA GLN A 133 -12.95 3.56 5.34
C GLN A 133 -12.34 3.05 4.05
N PHE A 134 -13.14 2.41 3.22
CA PHE A 134 -12.75 1.90 1.91
C PHE A 134 -13.77 2.35 0.87
N SER A 135 -13.33 2.57 -0.37
CA SER A 135 -14.26 2.69 -1.48
C SER A 135 -14.89 1.34 -1.83
N SER A 136 -15.96 1.38 -2.62
CA SER A 136 -16.55 0.18 -3.23
C SER A 136 -15.52 -0.60 -4.05
N SER A 137 -15.80 -1.86 -4.36
CA SER A 137 -14.91 -2.72 -5.14
C SER A 137 -14.47 -2.10 -6.48
N PRO A 138 -13.25 -2.40 -6.95
CA PRO A 138 -12.79 -1.94 -8.26
C PRO A 138 -13.75 -2.33 -9.38
N ASN A 139 -14.24 -1.34 -10.14
CA ASN A 139 -15.21 -1.58 -11.21
C ASN A 139 -14.60 -2.34 -12.38
N ILE A 140 -15.37 -3.28 -12.93
CA ILE A 140 -15.09 -3.95 -14.20
C ILE A 140 -15.72 -3.07 -15.30
N SER A 141 -14.92 -2.24 -15.97
CA SER A 141 -15.36 -1.49 -17.15
C SER A 141 -15.07 -2.28 -18.42
#